data_AF-A0A7Y3M2E9-F1
#
_entry.id   AF-A0A7Y3M2E9-F1
#
_cell.length_a   1.000
_cell.length_b   1.000
_cell.length_c   1.000
_cell.angle_alpha   90.00
_cell.angle_beta   90.00
_cell.angle_gamma   90.00
#
_symmetry.space_group_name_H-M   'P 1'
#
loop_
_entity.id
_entity.type
_entity.pdbx_description
1 polymer ?
#
loop_
_entity_poly.entity_id
_entity_poly.type
_entity_poly.pdbx_seq_one_letter_code
_entity_poly.pdbx_strand_id
1 'polypeptide(L)'
;VCAFPEETVAIYELQKAGRVNEALEIYRWFMPLLELDINPKLVQNIKLAEVYTGIGTENVRAPRLKLFGEERAKVISIIEAGLRLRPQLPDYKNLGVEI
;
A
#
# COMPACT_ATOMS: atom_id res chain seq x y z
N VAL A 1 -0.26 -3.47 3.06
CA VAL A 1 -1.41 -2.52 3.13
C VAL A 1 -2.57 -2.94 2.22
N CYS A 2 -3.75 -3.24 2.78
CA CYS A 2 -4.96 -3.59 2.01
C CYS A 2 -5.47 -2.47 1.07
N ALA A 3 -4.98 -1.24 1.24
CA ALA A 3 -5.32 -0.06 0.44
C ALA A 3 -4.82 -0.11 -1.02
N PHE A 4 -3.86 -0.98 -1.34
CA PHE A 4 -3.19 -1.06 -2.65
C PHE A 4 -3.19 -2.51 -3.17
N PRO A 5 -4.38 -3.05 -3.54
CA PRO A 5 -4.52 -4.46 -3.92
C PRO A 5 -3.80 -4.79 -5.22
N GLU A 6 -3.90 -3.92 -6.24
CA GLU A 6 -3.29 -4.18 -7.56
C GLU A 6 -1.76 -4.21 -7.47
N GLU A 7 -1.15 -3.28 -6.74
CA GLU A 7 0.31 -3.23 -6.53
C GLU A 7 0.81 -4.46 -5.79
N THR A 8 0.05 -4.89 -4.78
CA THR A 8 0.39 -6.08 -3.98
C THR A 8 0.41 -7.33 -4.85
N VAL A 9 -0.61 -7.51 -5.69
CA VAL A 9 -0.68 -8.66 -6.61
C VAL A 9 0.35 -8.54 -7.72
N ALA A 10 0.61 -7.33 -8.24
CA ALA A 10 1.63 -7.10 -9.26
C ALA A 10 3.02 -7.54 -8.79
N ILE A 11 3.43 -7.17 -7.56
CA ILE A 11 4.70 -7.61 -6.98
C ILE A 11 4.77 -9.14 -6.90
N TYR A 12 3.70 -9.80 -6.44
CA TYR A 12 3.62 -11.25 -6.31
C TYR A 12 3.76 -11.95 -7.68
N GLU A 13 2.96 -11.56 -8.67
CA GLU A 13 2.96 -12.20 -9.99
C GLU A 13 4.27 -11.95 -10.75
N LEU A 14 4.83 -10.74 -10.69
CA LEU A 14 6.12 -10.42 -11.30
C LEU A 14 7.26 -11.24 -10.66
N GLN A 15 7.25 -11.40 -9.33
CA GLN A 15 8.22 -12.24 -8.64
C GLN A 15 8.10 -13.71 -9.08
N LYS A 16 6.87 -14.23 -9.15
CA LYS A 16 6.58 -15.61 -9.57
C LYS A 16 7.02 -15.88 -11.01
N ALA A 17 6.88 -14.90 -11.90
CA ALA A 17 7.33 -14.96 -13.29
C ALA A 17 8.85 -14.69 -13.49
N GLY A 18 9.63 -14.56 -12.40
CA GLY A 18 11.07 -14.26 -12.48
C GLY A 18 11.41 -12.83 -12.89
N ARG A 19 10.42 -11.93 -13.04
CA ARG A 19 10.58 -10.50 -13.38
C ARG A 19 10.90 -9.68 -12.13
N VAL A 20 11.97 -10.06 -11.43
CA VAL A 20 12.32 -9.54 -10.10
C VAL A 20 12.61 -8.03 -10.10
N ASN A 21 13.24 -7.50 -11.15
CA ASN A 21 13.58 -6.07 -11.21
C ASN A 21 12.33 -5.18 -11.20
N GLU A 22 11.29 -5.55 -11.95
CA GLU A 22 10.03 -4.80 -12.00
C GLU A 22 9.26 -4.92 -10.68
N ALA A 23 9.27 -6.11 -10.07
CA ALA A 23 8.71 -6.30 -8.74
C ALA A 23 9.41 -5.39 -7.70
N LEU A 24 10.74 -5.26 -7.79
CA LEU A 24 11.54 -4.42 -6.89
C LEU A 24 11.25 -2.92 -7.07
N GLU A 25 10.99 -2.45 -8.28
CA GLU A 25 10.60 -1.05 -8.53
C GLU A 25 9.30 -0.70 -7.81
N ILE A 26 8.27 -1.54 -7.96
CA ILE A 26 6.99 -1.35 -7.27
C ILE A 26 7.17 -1.47 -5.76
N TYR A 27 7.95 -2.47 -5.31
CA TYR A 27 8.22 -2.68 -3.88
C TYR A 27 8.93 -1.47 -3.22
N ARG A 28 9.91 -0.86 -3.91
CA ARG A 28 10.62 0.33 -3.41
C ARG A 28 9.71 1.54 -3.28
N TRP A 29 8.83 1.77 -4.25
CA TRP A 29 7.79 2.79 -4.13
C TRP A 29 6.84 2.47 -2.96
N PHE A 30 6.50 1.20 -2.76
CA PHE A 30 5.54 0.79 -1.76
C PHE A 30 6.11 0.79 -0.33
N MET A 31 7.44 0.78 -0.17
CA MET A 31 8.11 0.65 1.12
C MET A 31 7.63 1.64 2.19
N PRO A 32 7.53 2.97 1.94
CA PRO A 32 7.09 3.90 2.99
C PRO A 32 5.66 3.64 3.46
N LEU A 33 4.80 3.09 2.60
CA LEU A 33 3.44 2.68 2.96
C LEU A 33 3.46 1.39 3.78
N LEU A 34 4.33 0.43 3.46
CA LEU A 34 4.51 -0.81 4.23
C LEU A 34 5.06 -0.53 5.63
N GLU A 35 5.89 0.50 5.81
CA GLU A 35 6.40 0.90 7.13
C GLU A 35 5.29 1.40 8.08
N LEU A 36 4.14 1.80 7.54
CA LEU A 36 2.97 2.11 8.36
C LEU A 36 2.38 0.87 9.04
N ASP A 37 2.66 -0.33 8.50
CA ASP A 37 2.10 -1.59 8.97
C ASP A 37 2.93 -2.23 10.11
N ILE A 38 4.12 -1.70 10.44
CA ILE A 38 5.04 -2.31 11.41
C ILE A 38 5.02 -1.64 12.81
N ASN A 39 3.95 -0.92 13.14
CA ASN A 39 3.79 -0.25 14.44
C ASN A 39 2.46 -0.61 15.12
N PRO A 40 2.29 -0.35 16.43
CA PRO A 40 1.07 -0.70 17.18
C PRO A 40 -0.23 -0.05 16.68
N LYS A 41 -0.15 0.96 15.79
CA LYS A 41 -1.28 1.68 15.19
C LYS A 41 -1.56 1.22 13.75
N LEU A 42 -1.09 0.03 13.37
CA LEU A 42 -1.37 -0.66 12.10
C LEU A 42 -2.82 -0.46 11.62
N VAL A 43 -3.81 -0.78 12.45
CA VAL A 43 -5.23 -0.72 12.05
C VAL A 43 -5.65 0.71 11.70
N GLN A 44 -5.20 1.69 12.49
CA GLN A 44 -5.50 3.09 12.24
C GLN A 44 -4.86 3.58 10.94
N ASN A 45 -3.60 3.18 10.69
CA ASN A 45 -2.89 3.55 9.45
C ASN A 45 -3.57 2.94 8.22
N ILE A 46 -3.91 1.65 8.26
CA ILE A 46 -4.63 0.98 7.15
C ILE A 46 -5.97 1.66 6.90
N LYS A 47 -6.75 1.93 7.96
CA LYS A 47 -8.07 2.59 7.82
C LYS A 47 -7.96 4.00 7.26
N LEU A 48 -6.91 4.74 7.59
CA LEU A 48 -6.64 6.03 6.97
C LEU A 48 -6.25 5.89 5.50
N ALA A 49 -5.36 4.95 5.15
CA ALA A 49 -4.99 4.67 3.77
C ALA A 49 -6.19 4.25 2.90
N GLU A 50 -7.10 3.42 3.43
CA GLU A 50 -8.33 2.98 2.74
C GLU A 50 -9.25 4.14 2.34
N VAL A 51 -9.30 5.21 3.15
CA VAL A 51 -10.08 6.42 2.83
C VAL A 51 -9.44 7.16 1.66
N TYR A 52 -8.12 7.31 1.67
CA TYR A 52 -7.37 8.00 0.62
C TYR A 52 -7.34 7.25 -0.70
N THR A 53 -7.48 5.92 -0.68
CA THR A 53 -7.61 5.10 -1.90
C THR A 53 -9.07 4.85 -2.30
N GLY A 54 -10.05 5.32 -1.51
CA GLY A 54 -11.48 5.23 -1.82
C GLY A 54 -12.09 3.84 -1.65
N ILE A 55 -11.41 2.91 -0.96
CA ILE A 55 -11.86 1.51 -0.82
C ILE A 55 -12.49 1.19 0.54
N GLY A 56 -12.49 2.13 1.49
CA GLY A 56 -12.97 1.87 2.85
C GLY A 56 -13.25 3.13 3.67
N THR A 57 -13.27 2.97 5.00
CA THR A 57 -13.63 4.03 5.94
C THR A 57 -12.60 4.15 7.06
N GLU A 58 -12.48 5.35 7.65
CA GLU A 58 -11.56 5.58 8.77
C GLU A 58 -12.08 5.04 10.12
N ASN A 59 -13.19 4.31 10.11
CA ASN A 59 -13.82 3.87 11.34
C ASN A 59 -13.00 2.76 12.00
N VAL A 60 -12.58 3.03 13.23
CA VAL A 60 -11.88 2.07 14.08
C VAL A 60 -12.78 1.66 15.23
N ARG A 61 -12.75 0.37 15.58
CA ARG A 61 -13.50 -0.16 16.72
C ARG A 61 -12.81 0.26 18.03
N ALA A 62 -13.58 0.81 18.97
CA ALA A 62 -13.13 1.08 20.33
C ALA A 62 -12.48 -0.17 20.98
N PRO A 63 -11.45 -0.03 21.83
CA PRO A 63 -10.95 1.22 22.44
C PRO A 63 -9.98 2.02 21.57
N ARG A 64 -9.74 1.63 20.31
CA ARG A 64 -8.85 2.37 19.41
C ARG A 64 -9.45 3.74 19.08
N LEU A 65 -8.60 4.76 19.06
CA LEU A 65 -8.91 6.08 18.55
C LEU A 65 -8.30 6.27 17.15
N LYS A 66 -8.90 7.17 16.36
CA LYS A 66 -8.34 7.62 15.08
C LYS A 66 -7.00 8.33 15.32
N LEU A 67 -6.16 8.38 14.29
CA LEU A 67 -4.93 9.18 14.33
C LEU A 67 -5.29 10.66 14.41
N PHE A 68 -4.53 11.42 15.20
CA PHE A 68 -4.71 12.86 15.37
C PHE A 68 -3.36 13.59 15.45
N GLY A 69 -3.39 14.91 15.37
CA GLY A 69 -2.21 15.77 15.51
C GLY A 69 -1.10 15.48 14.48
N GLU A 70 0.15 15.61 14.92
CA GLU A 70 1.34 15.46 14.08
C GLU A 70 1.47 14.05 13.48
N GLU A 71 1.09 13.02 14.24
CA GLU A 71 1.13 11.64 13.75
C GLU A 71 0.18 11.45 12.55
N ARG A 72 -1.04 11.98 12.64
CA ARG A 72 -1.98 11.97 11.51
C ARG A 72 -1.38 12.69 10.31
N ALA A 73 -0.83 13.89 10.52
CA ALA A 73 -0.25 14.69 9.44
C ALA A 73 0.90 13.95 8.74
N LYS A 74 1.76 13.27 9.51
CA LYS A 74 2.86 12.44 8.97
C LYS A 74 2.34 11.26 8.16
N VAL A 75 1.31 10.55 8.63
CA VAL A 75 0.76 9.41 7.89
C VAL A 75 0.08 9.88 6.60
N ILE A 76 -0.66 10.99 6.66
CA ILE A 76 -1.27 11.62 5.48
C ILE A 76 -0.19 11.97 4.44
N SER A 77 0.91 12.60 4.84
CA SER A 77 1.94 13.00 3.88
C SER A 77 2.60 11.80 3.17
N ILE A 78 2.80 10.69 3.88
CA ILE A 78 3.28 9.43 3.30
C ILE A 78 2.26 8.87 2.30
N ILE A 79 0.98 8.83 2.66
CA ILE A 79 -0.09 8.32 1.78
C ILE A 79 -0.21 9.18 0.51
N GLU A 80 -0.27 10.50 0.66
CA GLU A 80 -0.38 11.44 -0.46
C GLU A 80 0.86 11.40 -1.37
N ALA A 81 2.06 11.24 -0.80
CA ALA A 81 3.28 11.05 -1.59
C ALA A 81 3.21 9.74 -2.38
N GLY A 82 2.78 8.64 -1.75
CA GLY A 82 2.58 7.35 -2.41
C GLY A 82 1.58 7.46 -3.58
N LEU A 83 0.42 8.07 -3.35
CA LEU A 83 -0.60 8.29 -4.39
C LEU A 83 -0.09 9.14 -5.56
N ARG A 84 0.66 10.21 -5.26
CA ARG A 84 1.22 11.11 -6.29
C ARG A 84 2.27 10.42 -7.15
N LEU A 85 3.08 9.56 -6.54
CA LEU A 85 4.19 8.86 -7.20
C LEU A 85 3.80 7.44 -7.62
N ARG A 86 2.51 7.09 -7.60
CA ARG A 86 2.01 5.74 -7.85
C ARG A 86 2.46 5.28 -9.24
N PRO A 87 3.22 4.17 -9.35
CA PRO A 87 3.75 3.72 -10.62
C PRO A 87 2.62 3.20 -11.50
N GLN A 88 2.80 3.30 -12.82
CA GLN A 88 1.99 2.54 -13.75
C GLN A 88 2.40 1.07 -13.66
N LEU A 89 1.45 0.19 -13.38
CA LEU A 89 1.73 -1.23 -13.28
C LEU A 89 1.94 -1.83 -14.70
N PRO A 90 2.92 -2.74 -14.87
CA PRO A 90 3.02 -3.53 -16.10
C PRO A 90 1.79 -4.43 -16.25
N ASP A 91 1.58 -5.03 -17.42
CA ASP A 91 0.49 -5.99 -17.64
C ASP A 91 0.76 -7.34 -16.94
N TYR A 92 0.77 -7.32 -15.61
CA TYR A 92 1.08 -8.45 -14.76
C TYR A 92 -0.02 -9.53 -14.76
N LYS A 93 -1.19 -9.24 -15.36
CA LYS A 93 -2.30 -10.19 -15.48
C LYS A 93 -2.14 -11.11 -16.70
N ASN A 94 -1.27 -10.74 -17.64
CA ASN A 94 -0.97 -11.50 -18.85
C ASN A 94 0.51 -11.91 -18.92
N LEU A 95 1.11 -12.25 -17.77
CA LEU A 95 2.43 -12.86 -17.74
C LEU A 95 2.26 -14.30 -18.24
N GLY A 96 2.59 -14.55 -19.51
CA GLY A 96 2.52 -15.88 -20.11
C GLY A 96 3.16 -16.91 -19.17
N VAL A 97 2.37 -17.86 -18.68
CA VAL A 97 2.87 -18.93 -17.84
C VAL A 97 3.40 -20.00 -18.78
N GLU A 98 4.72 -20.06 -18.98
CA GLU A 98 5.35 -21.31 -19.40
C GLU A 98 5.20 -22.28 -18.21
N ILE A 99 4.26 -23.22 -18.33
CA ILE A 99 4.15 -24.40 -17.46
C ILE A 99 5.07 -25.48 -18.02
#